data_AF-A0A654TTR1-F1
#
_entry.id   AF-A0A654TTR1-F1
#
_cell.length_a   1.000
_cell.length_b   1.000
_cell.length_c   1.000
_cell.angle_alpha   90.00
_cell.angle_beta   90.00
_cell.angle_gamma   90.00
#
_symmetry.space_group_name_H-M   'P 1'
#
loop_
_entity.id
_entity.type
_entity.pdbx_description
1 polymer ?
#
loop_
_entity_poly.entity_id
_entity_poly.type
_entity_poly.pdbx_seq_one_letter_code
_entity_poly.pdbx_strand_id
1 'polypeptide(L)'
;MCGRRRLGAIGAEIENAVAHQRALGLDTPAGARNFSRFLATKAHDITRVLAATAAESQAGAARLRSLASSYQAVGFGPKPQEPPPDPVPFPPYQPKVWAACRARGQDPDKVVRTFHHAPMSARFRSLPAGDSVLYCGNDKYGLLHIQAKHGRQWHDIADARWPSAGNWRYLADYAIGATLAYPERVEYNQDNDTFAVYRRMSLPDGRYVFTTRVIISARDGKIITAFPQTT
;
A
#
# COMPACT_ATOMS: atom_id res chain seq x y z
N MET A 1 -22.21 -3.92 -14.17
CA MET A 1 -23.15 -2.83 -13.77
C MET A 1 -24.56 -3.33 -13.37
N CYS A 2 -24.86 -4.64 -13.33
CA CYS A 2 -26.20 -5.15 -13.01
C CYS A 2 -26.48 -5.23 -11.50
N GLY A 3 -25.51 -5.67 -10.68
CA GLY A 3 -25.69 -5.92 -9.24
C GLY A 3 -26.10 -4.70 -8.41
N ARG A 4 -25.42 -3.54 -8.59
CA ARG A 4 -25.76 -2.30 -7.86
C ARG A 4 -27.19 -1.83 -8.12
N ARG A 5 -27.67 -1.92 -9.36
CA ARG A 5 -29.06 -1.53 -9.71
C ARG A 5 -30.08 -2.47 -9.05
N ARG A 6 -29.81 -3.78 -9.05
CA ARG A 6 -30.66 -4.77 -8.38
C ARG A 6 -30.72 -4.58 -6.86
N LEU A 7 -29.58 -4.32 -6.22
CA LEU A 7 -29.55 -4.01 -4.78
C LEU A 7 -30.31 -2.71 -4.47
N GLY A 8 -30.20 -1.70 -5.34
CA GLY A 8 -30.97 -0.46 -5.22
C GLY A 8 -32.49 -0.69 -5.30
N ALA A 9 -32.94 -1.55 -6.22
CA ALA A 9 -34.36 -1.91 -6.33
C ALA A 9 -34.86 -2.64 -5.07
N ILE A 10 -34.09 -3.60 -4.54
CA ILE A 10 -34.43 -4.29 -3.29
C ILE A 10 -34.52 -3.29 -2.12
N GLY A 11 -33.59 -2.34 -2.04
CA GLY A 11 -33.62 -1.26 -1.04
C GLY A 11 -34.90 -0.42 -1.12
N ALA A 12 -35.28 0.02 -2.32
CA ALA A 12 -36.50 0.79 -2.54
C ALA A 12 -37.77 0.01 -2.14
N GLU A 13 -37.82 -1.30 -2.39
CA GLU A 13 -38.94 -2.15 -1.97
C GLU A 13 -39.05 -2.27 -0.44
N ILE A 14 -37.91 -2.37 0.27
CA ILE A 14 -37.89 -2.41 1.73
C ILE A 14 -38.31 -1.05 2.30
N GLU A 15 -37.76 0.05 1.79
CA GLU A 15 -38.12 1.41 2.22
C GLU A 15 -39.61 1.69 2.01
N ASN A 16 -40.16 1.29 0.86
CA ASN A 16 -41.59 1.40 0.58
C ASN A 16 -42.44 0.57 1.56
N ALA A 17 -42.02 -0.65 1.90
CA ALA A 17 -42.74 -1.49 2.86
C ALA A 17 -42.72 -0.88 4.28
N VAL A 18 -41.59 -0.30 4.70
CA VAL A 18 -41.46 0.39 6.00
C VAL A 18 -42.32 1.65 6.04
N ALA A 19 -42.34 2.45 4.97
CA ALA A 19 -43.18 3.65 4.88
C ALA A 19 -44.68 3.33 5.03
N HIS A 20 -45.11 2.14 4.58
CA HIS A 20 -46.50 1.68 4.65
C HIS A 20 -46.76 0.67 5.78
N GLN A 21 -45.94 0.70 6.84
CA GLN A 21 -46.03 -0.27 7.96
C GLN A 21 -47.41 -0.38 8.62
N ARG A 22 -48.21 0.71 8.64
CA ARG A 22 -49.58 0.70 9.19
C ARG A 22 -50.53 -0.17 8.37
N ALA A 23 -50.31 -0.30 7.06
CA ALA A 23 -51.08 -1.17 6.19
C ALA A 23 -50.70 -2.66 6.33
N LEU A 24 -49.56 -2.94 6.98
CA LEU A 24 -49.07 -4.31 7.21
C LEU A 24 -49.63 -4.94 8.49
N GLY A 25 -50.34 -4.18 9.35
CA GLY A 25 -50.92 -4.68 10.60
C GLY A 25 -49.89 -5.28 11.55
N LEU A 26 -48.73 -4.63 11.70
CA LEU A 26 -47.59 -5.12 12.50
C LEU A 26 -47.91 -5.26 14.00
N ASP A 27 -48.95 -4.58 14.47
CA ASP A 27 -49.54 -4.72 15.81
C ASP A 27 -50.27 -6.07 15.99
N THR A 28 -50.51 -6.81 14.91
CA THR A 28 -51.09 -8.14 14.95
C THR A 28 -50.03 -9.22 14.75
N PRO A 29 -50.18 -10.40 15.40
CA PRO A 29 -49.30 -11.54 15.16
C PRO A 29 -49.27 -12.00 13.70
N ALA A 30 -50.37 -11.83 12.96
CA ALA A 30 -50.46 -12.20 11.55
C ALA A 30 -49.63 -11.25 10.65
N GLY A 31 -49.77 -9.94 10.85
CA GLY A 31 -48.99 -8.93 10.13
C GLY A 31 -47.49 -9.04 10.40
N ALA A 32 -47.10 -9.25 11.67
CA ALA A 32 -45.70 -9.47 12.04
C ALA A 32 -45.07 -10.70 11.33
N ARG A 33 -45.82 -11.81 11.24
CA ARG A 33 -45.36 -13.01 10.49
C ARG A 33 -45.23 -12.75 9.00
N ASN A 34 -46.18 -12.02 8.40
CA ASN A 34 -46.12 -11.68 6.99
C ASN A 34 -44.93 -10.78 6.66
N PHE A 35 -44.64 -9.79 7.50
CA PHE A 35 -43.49 -8.90 7.31
C PHE A 35 -42.16 -9.63 7.54
N SER A 36 -42.08 -10.51 8.54
CA SER A 36 -40.90 -11.36 8.75
C SER A 36 -40.61 -12.24 7.53
N ARG A 37 -41.65 -12.83 6.92
CA ARG A 37 -41.51 -13.60 5.66
C ARG A 37 -41.01 -12.73 4.51
N PHE A 38 -41.56 -11.52 4.37
CA PHE A 38 -41.10 -10.56 3.36
C PHE A 38 -39.60 -10.23 3.52
N LEU A 39 -39.16 -9.93 4.74
CA LEU A 39 -37.74 -9.66 5.02
C LEU A 39 -36.84 -10.88 4.74
N ALA A 40 -37.29 -12.08 5.09
CA ALA A 40 -36.57 -13.31 4.78
C ALA A 40 -36.41 -13.52 3.26
N THR A 41 -37.46 -13.24 2.48
CA THR A 41 -37.39 -13.24 1.01
C THR A 41 -36.38 -12.22 0.50
N LYS A 42 -36.37 -10.99 1.04
CA LYS A 42 -35.42 -9.95 0.63
C LYS A 42 -33.98 -10.26 0.99
N ALA A 43 -33.74 -10.85 2.16
CA ALA A 43 -32.42 -11.34 2.54
C ALA A 43 -31.90 -12.38 1.53
N HIS A 44 -32.76 -13.31 1.12
CA HIS A 44 -32.43 -14.31 0.10
C HIS A 44 -32.19 -13.69 -1.30
N ASP A 45 -32.95 -12.65 -1.67
CA ASP A 45 -32.71 -11.92 -2.92
C ASP A 45 -31.35 -11.21 -2.93
N ILE A 46 -30.94 -10.62 -1.81
CA ILE A 46 -29.63 -9.98 -1.64
C ILE A 46 -28.51 -11.01 -1.79
N THR A 47 -28.58 -12.14 -1.08
CA THR A 47 -27.54 -13.19 -1.16
C THR A 47 -27.41 -13.73 -2.58
N ARG A 48 -28.53 -13.89 -3.31
CA ARG A 48 -28.53 -14.29 -4.72
C ARG A 48 -27.82 -13.28 -5.62
N VAL A 49 -28.04 -11.97 -5.41
CA VAL A 49 -27.35 -10.91 -6.19
C VAL A 49 -25.85 -10.90 -5.90
N LEU A 50 -25.44 -11.09 -4.65
CA LEU A 50 -24.04 -11.17 -4.27
C LEU A 50 -23.36 -12.38 -4.91
N ALA A 51 -23.97 -13.56 -4.83
CA ALA A 51 -23.46 -14.78 -5.44
C ALA A 51 -23.28 -14.64 -6.96
N ALA A 52 -24.27 -14.09 -7.66
CA ALA A 52 -24.19 -13.84 -9.10
C ALA A 52 -23.05 -12.86 -9.45
N THR A 53 -22.91 -11.77 -8.68
CA THR A 53 -21.85 -10.77 -8.90
C THR A 53 -20.46 -11.36 -8.64
N ALA A 54 -20.33 -12.22 -7.63
CA ALA A 54 -19.09 -12.93 -7.34
C ALA A 54 -18.73 -13.91 -8.47
N ALA A 55 -19.69 -14.67 -8.99
CA ALA A 55 -19.49 -15.58 -10.11
C ALA A 55 -19.07 -14.83 -11.39
N GLU A 56 -19.72 -13.70 -11.71
CA GLU A 56 -19.32 -12.84 -12.85
C GLU A 56 -17.87 -12.34 -12.70
N SER A 57 -17.50 -11.91 -11.48
CA SER A 57 -16.14 -11.43 -11.20
C SER A 57 -15.09 -12.54 -11.34
N GLN A 58 -15.40 -13.74 -10.85
CA GLN A 58 -14.53 -14.92 -10.97
C GLN A 58 -14.39 -15.36 -12.43
N ALA A 59 -15.47 -15.36 -13.21
CA ALA A 59 -15.46 -15.66 -14.64
C ALA A 59 -14.62 -14.63 -15.43
N GLY A 60 -14.76 -13.33 -15.10
CA GLY A 60 -13.93 -12.28 -15.67
C GLY A 60 -12.44 -12.48 -15.35
N ALA A 61 -12.11 -12.78 -14.10
CA ALA A 61 -10.75 -13.08 -13.67
C ALA A 61 -10.18 -14.34 -14.36
N ALA A 62 -10.99 -15.39 -14.54
CA ALA A 62 -10.60 -16.58 -15.29
C ALA A 62 -10.29 -16.26 -16.77
N ARG A 63 -11.14 -15.45 -17.41
CA ARG A 63 -10.93 -15.00 -18.80
C ARG A 63 -9.67 -14.15 -18.95
N LEU A 64 -9.39 -13.26 -18.00
CA LEU A 64 -8.16 -12.48 -18.01
C LEU A 64 -6.93 -13.39 -17.83
N ARG A 65 -7.00 -14.37 -16.93
CA ARG A 65 -5.92 -15.37 -16.74
C ARG A 65 -5.68 -16.21 -17.98
N SER A 66 -6.73 -16.63 -18.70
CA SER A 66 -6.56 -17.39 -19.95
C SER A 66 -5.90 -16.57 -21.07
N LEU A 67 -6.04 -15.24 -21.03
CA LEU A 67 -5.39 -14.34 -21.97
C LEU A 67 -3.94 -14.02 -21.57
N ALA A 68 -3.54 -14.26 -20.32
CA ALA A 68 -2.20 -13.89 -19.84
C ALA A 68 -1.08 -14.53 -20.69
N SER A 69 -1.21 -15.80 -21.06
CA SER A 69 -0.22 -16.51 -21.88
C SER A 69 -0.09 -15.93 -23.29
N SER A 70 -1.20 -15.46 -23.88
CA SER A 70 -1.19 -14.86 -25.22
C SER A 70 -0.57 -13.46 -25.20
N TYR A 71 -0.86 -12.66 -24.17
CA TYR A 71 -0.18 -11.37 -23.95
C TYR A 71 1.32 -11.52 -23.67
N GLN A 72 1.72 -12.59 -22.99
CA GLN A 72 3.14 -12.94 -22.79
C GLN A 72 3.83 -13.32 -24.10
N ALA A 73 3.18 -14.10 -24.96
CA ALA A 73 3.74 -14.55 -26.23
C ALA A 73 4.03 -13.40 -27.22
N VAL A 74 3.30 -12.28 -27.14
CA VAL A 74 3.52 -11.09 -27.99
C VAL A 74 4.41 -10.02 -27.33
N GLY A 75 5.16 -10.37 -26.28
CA GLY A 75 6.13 -9.48 -25.65
C GLY A 75 5.56 -8.43 -24.68
N PHE A 76 4.25 -8.50 -24.40
CA PHE A 76 3.57 -7.69 -23.37
C PHE A 76 3.48 -8.41 -22.02
N GLY A 77 4.20 -9.52 -21.86
CA GLY A 77 4.41 -10.16 -20.56
C GLY A 77 5.28 -9.32 -19.63
N PRO A 78 5.27 -9.58 -18.31
CA PRO A 78 6.33 -9.10 -17.44
C PRO A 78 7.67 -9.49 -18.06
N LYS A 79 8.59 -8.53 -18.24
CA LYS A 79 9.99 -8.88 -18.54
C LYS A 79 10.44 -9.90 -17.48
N PRO A 80 11.23 -10.93 -17.84
CA PRO A 80 11.89 -11.76 -16.84
C PRO A 80 12.55 -10.84 -15.83
N GLN A 81 11.98 -10.81 -14.64
CA GLN A 81 12.49 -10.00 -13.55
C GLN A 81 13.75 -10.74 -13.13
N GLU A 82 14.92 -10.15 -13.41
CA GLU A 82 16.12 -10.56 -12.69
C GLU A 82 15.74 -10.53 -11.21
N PRO A 83 15.84 -11.67 -10.49
CA PRO A 83 15.42 -11.69 -9.10
C PRO A 83 16.16 -10.57 -8.40
N PRO A 84 15.44 -9.66 -7.71
CA PRO A 84 16.08 -8.55 -7.03
C PRO A 84 17.15 -9.17 -6.11
N PRO A 85 18.43 -8.77 -6.20
CA PRO A 85 19.53 -9.48 -5.56
C PRO A 85 19.29 -9.57 -4.06
N ASP A 86 19.51 -10.69 -3.37
CA ASP A 86 19.19 -10.78 -1.93
C ASP A 86 19.65 -9.52 -1.15
N PRO A 87 18.82 -8.96 -0.23
CA PRO A 87 19.17 -7.75 0.49
C PRO A 87 20.52 -7.95 1.16
N VAL A 88 21.51 -7.20 0.69
CA VAL A 88 22.89 -7.34 1.15
C VAL A 88 22.90 -7.11 2.66
N PRO A 89 23.33 -8.07 3.48
CA PRO A 89 23.53 -7.84 4.91
C PRO A 89 24.43 -6.61 5.09
N PHE A 90 24.23 -5.85 6.15
CA PHE A 90 25.14 -4.77 6.49
C PHE A 90 26.01 -5.25 7.66
N PRO A 91 27.33 -5.52 7.48
CA PRO A 91 28.13 -5.55 6.24
C PRO A 91 27.86 -6.80 5.36
N PRO A 92 28.13 -6.80 4.03
CA PRO A 92 29.08 -5.96 3.27
C PRO A 92 28.50 -4.78 2.46
N TYR A 93 27.24 -4.36 2.67
CA TYR A 93 26.66 -3.23 1.92
C TYR A 93 27.54 -1.97 1.94
N GLN A 94 27.80 -1.38 0.77
CA GLN A 94 28.53 -0.11 0.61
C GLN A 94 27.55 1.04 0.42
N PRO A 95 27.32 1.88 1.44
CA PRO A 95 26.40 3.02 1.35
C PRO A 95 26.85 4.02 0.30
N LYS A 96 25.90 4.56 -0.45
CA LYS A 96 26.22 5.65 -1.39
C LYS A 96 26.15 7.00 -0.68
N VAL A 97 27.09 7.87 -1.02
CA VAL A 97 27.10 9.25 -0.54
C VAL A 97 25.91 10.00 -1.13
N TRP A 98 25.11 10.63 -0.27
CA TRP A 98 23.97 11.44 -0.67
C TRP A 98 24.42 12.80 -1.19
N ALA A 99 23.80 13.27 -2.28
CA ALA A 99 24.10 14.61 -2.77
C ALA A 99 23.67 15.69 -1.75
N ALA A 100 24.47 16.74 -1.63
CA ALA A 100 24.18 17.86 -0.74
C ALA A 100 23.02 18.72 -1.26
N CYS A 101 22.22 19.26 -0.34
CA CYS A 101 21.13 20.19 -0.64
C CYS A 101 21.49 21.60 -0.22
N ARG A 102 20.93 22.60 -0.90
CA ARG A 102 21.03 23.99 -0.47
C ARG A 102 20.21 24.20 0.81
N ALA A 103 20.70 25.12 1.64
CA ALA A 103 20.03 25.48 2.87
C ALA A 103 18.62 26.01 2.58
N ARG A 104 17.70 25.78 3.54
CA ARG A 104 16.32 26.30 3.52
C ARG A 104 15.50 25.92 2.27
N GLY A 105 15.81 24.79 1.62
CA GLY A 105 15.00 24.26 0.52
C GLY A 105 15.07 25.09 -0.76
N GLN A 106 16.21 25.75 -1.02
CA GLN A 106 16.42 26.55 -2.23
C GLN A 106 16.56 25.72 -3.51
N ASP A 107 16.74 24.41 -3.42
CA ASP A 107 16.84 23.47 -4.55
C ASP A 107 15.94 22.23 -4.35
N PRO A 108 14.62 22.40 -4.20
CA PRO A 108 13.73 21.34 -3.72
C PRO A 108 13.64 20.13 -4.67
N ASP A 109 13.90 20.33 -5.96
CA ASP A 109 13.82 19.30 -7.00
C ASP A 109 15.19 18.68 -7.35
N LYS A 110 16.25 19.04 -6.62
CA LYS A 110 17.56 18.41 -6.79
C LYS A 110 17.51 16.97 -6.29
N VAL A 111 17.95 16.04 -7.13
CA VAL A 111 18.09 14.62 -6.77
C VAL A 111 19.20 14.43 -5.75
N VAL A 112 18.86 13.76 -4.65
CA VAL A 112 19.79 13.34 -3.60
C VAL A 112 20.29 11.94 -3.87
N ARG A 113 19.34 11.03 -4.15
CA ARG A 113 19.59 9.59 -4.26
C ARG A 113 18.42 8.89 -4.95
N THR A 114 18.73 7.95 -5.83
CA THR A 114 17.73 7.08 -6.50
C THR A 114 17.84 5.64 -6.00
N PHE A 115 16.73 5.06 -5.57
CA PHE A 115 16.67 3.68 -5.09
C PHE A 115 15.81 2.86 -6.03
N HIS A 116 16.20 1.61 -6.27
CA HIS A 116 15.28 0.67 -6.90
C HIS A 116 14.15 0.33 -5.92
N HIS A 117 12.93 0.19 -6.43
CA HIS A 117 11.80 -0.37 -5.69
C HIS A 117 11.20 -1.57 -6.43
N ALA A 118 10.89 -2.61 -5.66
CA ALA A 118 10.13 -3.77 -6.13
C ALA A 118 8.69 -3.38 -6.49
N PRO A 119 7.96 -4.15 -7.31
CA PRO A 119 6.57 -3.85 -7.60
C PRO A 119 5.74 -3.89 -6.31
N MET A 120 4.89 -2.89 -6.12
CA MET A 120 4.07 -2.73 -4.92
C MET A 120 2.60 -2.79 -5.30
N SER A 121 1.82 -3.48 -4.47
CA SER A 121 0.36 -3.50 -4.61
C SER A 121 -0.27 -3.54 -3.23
N ALA A 122 -1.21 -2.64 -2.99
CA ALA A 122 -2.04 -2.67 -1.80
C ALA A 122 -3.44 -2.15 -2.14
N ARG A 123 -4.46 -2.94 -1.76
CA ARG A 123 -5.86 -2.71 -2.16
C ARG A 123 -6.00 -2.70 -3.69
N PHE A 124 -6.51 -1.59 -4.24
CA PHE A 124 -6.74 -1.39 -5.68
C PHE A 124 -5.62 -0.62 -6.37
N ARG A 125 -4.61 -0.15 -5.62
CA ARG A 125 -3.50 0.63 -6.17
C ARG A 125 -2.28 -0.27 -6.33
N SER A 126 -1.64 -0.15 -7.49
CA SER A 126 -0.36 -0.76 -7.79
C SER A 126 0.64 0.28 -8.27
N LEU A 127 1.92 0.02 -8.00
CA LEU A 127 3.06 0.73 -8.57
C LEU A 127 3.98 -0.33 -9.16
N PRO A 128 4.25 -0.30 -10.48
CA PRO A 128 5.21 -1.21 -11.09
C PRO A 128 6.60 -1.05 -10.47
N ALA A 129 7.44 -2.08 -10.63
CA ALA A 129 8.85 -1.99 -10.27
C ALA A 129 9.51 -0.81 -11.01
N GLY A 130 10.48 -0.16 -10.37
CA GLY A 130 11.13 1.00 -10.96
C GLY A 130 12.07 1.68 -9.99
N ASP A 131 12.17 3.00 -10.14
CA ASP A 131 13.01 3.83 -9.30
C ASP A 131 12.18 4.76 -8.42
N SER A 132 12.58 4.85 -7.16
CA SER A 132 12.09 5.81 -6.18
C SER A 132 13.18 6.85 -5.92
N VAL A 133 12.85 8.13 -6.12
CA VAL A 133 13.82 9.22 -6.07
C VAL A 133 13.63 10.03 -4.79
N LEU A 134 14.70 10.16 -4.01
CA LEU A 134 14.81 11.12 -2.92
C LEU A 134 15.32 12.45 -3.47
N TYR A 135 14.51 13.49 -3.27
CA TYR A 135 14.88 14.87 -3.60
C TYR A 135 15.28 15.64 -2.35
N CYS A 136 15.93 16.78 -2.54
CA CYS A 136 16.26 17.71 -1.46
C CYS A 136 15.00 18.14 -0.68
N GLY A 137 13.94 18.49 -1.41
CA GLY A 137 12.65 18.85 -0.84
C GLY A 137 12.71 20.07 0.08
N ASN A 138 11.91 20.04 1.13
CA ASN A 138 11.72 21.14 2.07
C ASN A 138 11.34 20.61 3.46
N ASP A 139 10.72 21.43 4.30
CA ASP A 139 10.27 21.05 5.64
C ASP A 139 9.12 20.02 5.65
N LYS A 140 8.45 19.81 4.52
CA LYS A 140 7.31 18.87 4.38
C LYS A 140 7.68 17.53 3.74
N TYR A 141 8.69 17.47 2.89
CA TYR A 141 9.12 16.23 2.22
C TYR A 141 10.61 16.24 1.85
N GLY A 142 11.13 15.07 1.48
CA GLY A 142 12.49 14.91 0.96
C GLY A 142 13.56 14.90 2.05
N LEU A 143 14.82 15.07 1.65
CA LEU A 143 15.96 14.99 2.55
C LEU A 143 15.88 16.00 3.70
N LEU A 144 15.48 17.24 3.41
CA LEU A 144 15.43 18.29 4.44
C LEU A 144 14.40 17.98 5.53
N HIS A 145 13.26 17.40 5.15
CA HIS A 145 12.27 16.91 6.10
C HIS A 145 12.81 15.74 6.93
N ILE A 146 13.43 14.74 6.28
CA ILE A 146 14.03 13.59 6.98
C ILE A 146 15.07 14.08 7.99
N GLN A 147 15.95 15.01 7.62
CA GLN A 147 16.95 15.58 8.53
C GLN A 147 16.30 16.31 9.70
N ALA A 148 15.33 17.18 9.43
CA ALA A 148 14.72 18.02 10.44
C ALA A 148 13.82 17.25 11.42
N LYS A 149 13.11 16.22 10.94
CA LYS A 149 12.09 15.49 11.74
C LYS A 149 12.54 14.11 12.21
N HIS A 150 13.44 13.47 11.46
CA HIS A 150 13.83 12.07 11.68
C HIS A 150 15.35 11.88 11.81
N GLY A 151 16.15 12.93 11.61
CA GLY A 151 17.61 12.85 11.65
C GLY A 151 18.14 12.35 12.99
N ARG A 152 17.52 12.80 14.10
CA ARG A 152 17.86 12.30 15.45
C ARG A 152 17.54 10.82 15.61
N GLN A 153 16.37 10.36 15.15
CA GLN A 153 16.00 8.93 15.23
C GLN A 153 17.00 8.04 14.46
N TRP A 154 17.41 8.47 13.27
CA TRP A 154 18.44 7.76 12.50
C TRP A 154 19.80 7.78 13.22
N HIS A 155 20.18 8.91 13.80
CA HIS A 155 21.44 9.05 14.53
C HIS A 155 21.48 8.16 15.76
N ASP A 156 20.43 8.18 16.59
CA ASP A 156 20.35 7.39 17.81
C ASP A 156 20.43 5.88 17.52
N ILE A 157 19.82 5.42 16.42
CA ILE A 157 19.94 4.00 16.02
C ILE A 157 21.32 3.69 15.48
N ALA A 158 21.90 4.54 14.63
CA ALA A 158 23.24 4.33 14.09
C ALA A 158 24.30 4.28 15.19
N ASP A 159 24.16 5.10 16.24
CA ASP A 159 25.10 5.16 17.36
C ASP A 159 24.87 4.00 18.34
N ALA A 160 23.65 3.82 18.83
CA ALA A 160 23.39 2.92 19.96
C ALA A 160 22.99 1.49 19.58
N ARG A 161 22.46 1.29 18.37
CA ARG A 161 21.84 0.01 17.97
C ARG A 161 22.45 -0.62 16.73
N TRP A 162 23.24 0.13 15.96
CA TRP A 162 23.87 -0.32 14.74
C TRP A 162 25.32 0.18 14.62
N PRO A 163 26.25 -0.25 15.48
CA PRO A 163 27.58 0.38 15.61
C PRO A 163 28.43 0.35 14.33
N SER A 164 28.18 -0.60 13.42
CA SER A 164 28.88 -0.69 12.13
C SER A 164 28.41 0.35 11.10
N ALA A 165 27.34 1.10 11.37
CA ALA A 165 26.74 2.03 10.42
C ALA A 165 27.68 3.15 10.00
N GLY A 166 28.60 3.55 10.89
CA GLY A 166 29.52 4.67 10.71
C GLY A 166 28.87 6.04 10.82
N ASN A 167 27.73 6.27 10.14
CA ASN A 167 26.91 7.46 10.33
C ASN A 167 25.43 7.21 9.97
N TRP A 168 24.58 8.14 10.39
CA TRP A 168 23.13 8.01 10.22
C TRP A 168 22.68 7.99 8.76
N ARG A 169 23.37 8.70 7.84
CA ARG A 169 23.02 8.70 6.41
C ARG A 169 23.35 7.37 5.76
N TYR A 170 24.43 6.72 6.19
CA TYR A 170 24.80 5.39 5.71
C TYR A 170 23.79 4.33 6.13
N LEU A 171 23.36 4.37 7.39
CA LEU A 171 22.27 3.50 7.87
C LEU A 171 20.97 3.78 7.10
N ALA A 172 20.63 5.06 6.89
CA ALA A 172 19.42 5.43 6.16
C ALA A 172 19.46 4.98 4.69
N ASP A 173 20.59 5.13 3.99
CA ASP A 173 20.75 4.68 2.59
C ASP A 173 20.52 3.17 2.48
N TYR A 174 21.17 2.39 3.35
CA TYR A 174 20.98 0.95 3.44
C TYR A 174 19.51 0.58 3.70
N ALA A 175 18.95 1.15 4.77
CA ALA A 175 17.64 0.80 5.26
C ALA A 175 16.52 1.17 4.26
N ILE A 176 16.60 2.35 3.63
CA ILE A 176 15.65 2.79 2.60
C ILE A 176 15.75 1.87 1.38
N GLY A 177 16.97 1.61 0.90
CA GLY A 177 17.20 0.72 -0.24
C GLY A 177 16.64 -0.68 -0.01
N ALA A 178 16.95 -1.29 1.14
CA ALA A 178 16.44 -2.61 1.50
C ALA A 178 14.92 -2.64 1.65
N THR A 179 14.32 -1.58 2.22
CA THR A 179 12.86 -1.49 2.39
C THR A 179 12.12 -1.40 1.06
N LEU A 180 12.64 -0.63 0.12
CA LEU A 180 12.02 -0.43 -1.19
C LEU A 180 12.22 -1.65 -2.11
N ALA A 181 13.39 -2.28 -2.06
CA ALA A 181 13.70 -3.45 -2.87
C ALA A 181 13.09 -4.75 -2.32
N TYR A 182 12.91 -4.87 -1.00
CA TYR A 182 12.40 -6.08 -0.34
C TYR A 182 11.35 -5.73 0.72
N PRO A 183 10.19 -5.19 0.31
CA PRO A 183 9.15 -4.81 1.26
C PRO A 183 8.58 -6.03 1.98
N GLU A 184 8.45 -5.98 3.31
CA GLU A 184 7.74 -6.99 4.09
C GLU A 184 6.26 -6.67 4.24
N ARG A 185 5.93 -5.36 4.23
CA ARG A 185 4.56 -4.88 4.29
C ARG A 185 4.43 -3.61 3.46
N VAL A 186 3.35 -3.50 2.71
CA VAL A 186 2.97 -2.32 1.95
C VAL A 186 1.53 -1.94 2.31
N GLU A 187 1.33 -0.68 2.65
CA GLU A 187 0.01 -0.10 2.92
C GLU A 187 -0.24 1.05 1.94
N TYR A 188 -1.47 1.19 1.47
CA TYR A 188 -1.86 2.31 0.62
C TYR A 188 -2.72 3.30 1.40
N ASN A 189 -2.31 4.57 1.40
CA ASN A 189 -3.08 5.68 1.92
C ASN A 189 -3.77 6.42 0.76
N GLN A 190 -5.10 6.33 0.75
CA GLN A 190 -5.94 6.94 -0.29
C GLN A 190 -6.05 8.46 -0.17
N ASP A 191 -5.90 9.03 1.03
CA ASP A 191 -6.12 10.45 1.28
C ASP A 191 -5.05 11.34 0.62
N ASN A 192 -3.85 10.79 0.41
CA ASN A 192 -2.72 11.50 -0.18
C ASN A 192 -2.01 10.74 -1.30
N ASP A 193 -2.63 9.66 -1.81
CA ASP A 193 -2.10 8.79 -2.86
C ASP A 193 -0.64 8.34 -2.62
N THR A 194 -0.37 7.79 -1.43
CA THR A 194 0.96 7.30 -1.05
C THR A 194 0.96 5.83 -0.66
N PHE A 195 2.11 5.17 -0.87
CA PHE A 195 2.42 3.90 -0.24
C PHE A 195 3.27 4.12 1.01
N ALA A 196 2.94 3.42 2.09
CA ALA A 196 3.82 3.22 3.24
C ALA A 196 4.42 1.82 3.15
N VAL A 197 5.75 1.76 3.05
CA VAL A 197 6.53 0.55 2.81
C VAL A 197 7.34 0.25 4.06
N TYR A 198 7.30 -1.00 4.52
CA TYR A 198 7.94 -1.40 5.76
C TYR A 198 8.87 -2.60 5.56
N ARG A 199 9.98 -2.59 6.29
CA ARG A 199 10.87 -3.74 6.43
C ARG A 199 11.58 -3.74 7.79
N ARG A 200 11.64 -4.89 8.43
CA ARG A 200 12.45 -5.12 9.65
C ARG A 200 13.93 -5.15 9.30
N MET A 201 14.72 -4.48 10.13
CA MET A 201 16.17 -4.46 10.07
C MET A 201 16.71 -5.26 11.25
N SER A 202 17.54 -6.25 10.94
CA SER A 202 18.17 -7.15 11.89
C SER A 202 19.68 -7.16 11.70
N LEU A 203 20.42 -7.38 12.78
CA LEU A 203 21.85 -7.63 12.73
C LEU A 203 22.15 -8.97 12.02
N PRO A 204 23.42 -9.23 11.62
CA PRO A 204 23.80 -10.49 10.98
C PRO A 204 23.48 -11.75 11.80
N ASP A 205 23.39 -11.62 13.13
CA ASP A 205 22.97 -12.69 14.07
C ASP A 205 21.44 -12.94 14.08
N GLY A 206 20.67 -12.21 13.26
CA GLY A 206 19.22 -12.29 13.15
C GLY A 206 18.46 -11.43 14.17
N ARG A 207 19.14 -10.80 15.12
CA ARG A 207 18.51 -9.98 16.16
C ARG A 207 17.89 -8.72 15.57
N TYR A 208 16.60 -8.53 15.84
CA TYR A 208 15.86 -7.34 15.45
C TYR A 208 16.44 -6.07 16.07
N VAL A 209 16.48 -4.99 15.30
CA VAL A 209 16.96 -3.68 15.74
C VAL A 209 15.87 -2.61 15.64
N PHE A 210 15.26 -2.48 14.46
CA PHE A 210 14.21 -1.51 14.16
C PHE A 210 13.44 -1.90 12.89
N THR A 211 12.31 -1.27 12.64
CA THR A 211 11.55 -1.34 11.40
C THR A 211 11.75 -0.04 10.64
N THR A 212 12.12 -0.11 9.37
CA THR A 212 12.16 1.07 8.51
C THR A 212 10.81 1.28 7.89
N ARG A 213 10.35 2.53 7.87
CA ARG A 213 9.16 2.97 7.14
C ARG A 213 9.55 3.98 6.09
N VAL A 214 9.22 3.71 4.83
CA VAL A 214 9.42 4.63 3.70
C VAL A 214 8.05 5.01 3.13
N ILE A 215 7.79 6.30 3.00
CA ILE A 215 6.57 6.81 2.37
C ILE A 215 6.93 7.29 0.97
N ILE A 216 6.27 6.73 -0.04
CA ILE A 216 6.46 7.11 -1.44
C ILE A 216 5.15 7.51 -2.10
N SER A 217 5.22 8.44 -3.05
CA SER A 217 4.11 8.77 -3.95
C SER A 217 3.70 7.53 -4.76
N ALA A 218 2.41 7.20 -4.74
CA ALA A 218 1.87 6.09 -5.52
C ALA A 218 1.73 6.43 -7.02
N ARG A 219 2.03 7.68 -7.42
CA ARG A 219 1.99 8.13 -8.81
C ARG A 219 3.31 7.88 -9.54
N ASP A 220 4.43 8.13 -8.87
CA ASP A 220 5.75 8.23 -9.51
C ASP A 220 6.90 7.69 -8.65
N GLY A 221 6.62 7.13 -7.47
CA GLY A 221 7.67 6.60 -6.59
C GLY A 221 8.52 7.67 -5.89
N LYS A 222 8.18 8.96 -6.01
CA LYS A 222 8.89 10.03 -5.28
C LYS A 222 8.89 9.74 -3.77
N ILE A 223 10.07 9.72 -3.15
CA ILE A 223 10.19 9.51 -1.71
C ILE A 223 9.75 10.79 -1.00
N ILE A 224 8.71 10.66 -0.18
CA ILE A 224 8.15 11.76 0.61
C ILE A 224 8.90 11.88 1.93
N THR A 225 9.07 10.77 2.66
CA THR A 225 9.84 10.69 3.91
C THR A 225 10.28 9.26 4.19
N ALA A 226 11.28 9.08 5.06
CA ALA A 226 11.71 7.78 5.55
C ALA A 226 12.28 7.90 6.97
N PHE A 227 11.89 6.96 7.84
CA PHE A 227 12.32 6.97 9.23
C PHE A 227 12.28 5.59 9.86
N PRO A 228 13.07 5.36 10.92
CA PRO A 228 13.06 4.11 11.64
C PRO A 228 12.02 4.15 12.78
N GLN A 229 11.51 2.97 13.13
CA GLN A 229 10.54 2.74 14.20
C GLN A 229 11.05 1.58 15.07
N THR A 230 11.07 1.74 16.39
CA THR A 230 11.62 0.76 17.34
C THR A 230 10.55 0.09 18.21
N THR A 231 9.27 0.38 17.95
CA THR A 231 8.08 -0.13 18.64
C THR A 231 7.14 -0.81 17.66
#